data_AF-A0AAV4VXF0-F1
#
_entry.id   AF-A0AAV4VXF0-F1
#
_cell.length_a   1.000
_cell.length_b   1.000
_cell.length_c   1.000
_cell.angle_alpha   90.00
_cell.angle_beta   90.00
_cell.angle_gamma   90.00
#
_symmetry.space_group_name_H-M   'P 1'
#
loop_
_entity.id
_entity.type
_entity.pdbx_description
1 polymer ?
#
loop_
_entity_poly.entity_id
_entity_poly.type
_entity_poly.pdbx_seq_one_letter_code
_entity_poly.pdbx_strand_id
1 'polypeptide(L)'
;QLILTSDHHLYSLTWVRIPSNCVFYYRCPEHNNRYVLSIVFVFDKEEDVYHFAFSYPYSYTRLQKYMESLESKQLPYFKREKIGETLHSKGEFKCNITEANALYTQI
;
A
#
# COMPACT_ATOMS: atom_id res chain seq x y z
N GLN A 1 7.43 11.61 -2.12
CA GLN A 1 6.51 12.66 -2.60
C GLN A 1 5.11 12.22 -2.25
N LEU A 2 4.34 13.06 -1.56
CA LEU A 2 2.99 12.72 -1.09
C LEU A 2 2.02 12.52 -2.25
N ILE A 3 1.02 11.66 -2.03
CA ILE A 3 -0.08 11.42 -2.96
C ILE A 3 -1.41 11.77 -2.27
N LEU A 4 -2.35 12.21 -3.09
CA LEU A 4 -3.71 12.52 -2.69
C LEU A 4 -4.70 11.68 -3.50
N THR A 5 -5.86 11.42 -2.92
CA THR A 5 -7.05 10.96 -3.66
C THR A 5 -8.26 11.67 -3.08
N SER A 6 -9.17 12.11 -3.95
CA SER A 6 -10.53 12.49 -3.56
C SER A 6 -11.43 11.29 -3.74
N ASP A 7 -12.29 11.03 -2.76
CA ASP A 7 -13.35 10.04 -2.89
C ASP A 7 -14.59 10.74 -3.45
N HIS A 8 -14.82 10.58 -4.76
CA HIS A 8 -16.10 10.94 -5.35
C HIS A 8 -16.96 9.69 -5.33
N HIS A 9 -18.12 9.74 -4.67
CA HIS A 9 -19.08 8.64 -4.45
C HIS A 9 -19.43 7.76 -5.68
N LEU A 10 -19.05 8.17 -6.91
CA LEU A 10 -19.33 7.44 -8.15
C LEU A 10 -18.11 7.02 -8.99
N TYR A 11 -16.86 7.35 -8.60
CA TYR A 11 -15.68 7.11 -9.44
C TYR A 11 -14.59 6.35 -8.69
N SER A 12 -13.92 5.43 -9.38
CA SER A 12 -12.84 4.62 -8.83
C SER A 12 -11.72 5.47 -8.24
N LEU A 13 -11.28 5.11 -7.03
CA LEU A 13 -10.18 5.73 -6.29
C LEU A 13 -8.90 5.86 -7.14
N THR A 14 -8.57 7.08 -7.57
CA THR A 14 -7.36 7.38 -8.34
C THR A 14 -6.40 8.24 -7.52
N TRP A 15 -5.19 7.73 -7.37
CA TRP A 15 -4.14 8.41 -6.61
C TRP A 15 -3.32 9.32 -7.51
N VAL A 16 -3.17 10.57 -7.12
CA VAL A 16 -2.44 11.60 -7.85
C VAL A 16 -1.30 12.15 -6.98
N ARG A 17 -0.16 12.49 -7.61
CA ARG A 17 0.98 13.08 -6.90
C ARG A 17 0.69 14.54 -6.55
N ILE A 18 0.96 14.94 -5.31
CA ILE A 18 0.89 16.35 -4.92
C ILE A 18 2.08 17.09 -5.56
N PRO A 19 1.84 18.25 -6.19
CA PRO A 19 2.89 19.14 -6.66
C PRO A 19 3.91 19.48 -5.55
N SER A 20 5.19 19.53 -5.88
CA SER A 20 6.27 19.76 -4.90
C SER A 20 6.26 21.15 -4.28
N ASN A 21 5.64 22.14 -4.93
CA ASN A 21 5.42 23.48 -4.37
C ASN A 21 4.42 23.50 -3.21
N CYS A 22 3.63 22.44 -3.03
CA CYS A 22 2.67 22.32 -1.94
C CYS A 22 3.21 21.50 -0.77
N VAL A 23 4.44 20.96 -0.87
CA VAL A 23 5.04 20.07 0.12
C VAL A 23 6.41 20.61 0.53
N PHE A 24 6.52 21.09 1.76
CA PHE A 24 7.74 21.69 2.30
C PHE A 24 8.38 20.77 3.34
N TYR A 25 9.64 20.44 3.14
CA TYR A 25 10.43 19.68 4.11
C TYR A 25 11.68 20.48 4.46
N TYR A 26 11.73 21.04 5.66
CA TYR A 26 12.79 21.96 6.09
C TYR A 26 13.16 21.79 7.56
N ARG A 27 14.32 22.34 7.96
CA ARG A 27 14.73 22.42 9.36
C ARG A 27 14.20 23.70 9.97
N CYS A 28 13.44 23.58 11.04
CA CYS A 28 12.90 24.75 11.75
C CYS A 28 13.79 25.10 12.95
N PRO A 29 14.39 26.31 12.99
CA PRO A 29 15.19 26.76 14.15
C PRO A 29 14.37 26.78 15.45
N GLU A 30 13.09 27.14 15.38
CA GLU A 30 12.19 27.23 16.54
C GLU A 30 11.84 25.86 17.15
N HIS A 31 11.93 24.78 16.37
CA HIS A 31 11.68 23.40 16.84
C HIS A 31 12.97 22.65 17.18
N ASN A 32 13.94 23.33 17.79
CA ASN A 32 15.24 22.74 18.14
C ASN A 32 15.94 22.10 16.93
N ASN A 33 15.87 22.77 15.78
CA ASN A 33 16.47 22.34 14.52
C ASN A 33 16.00 20.96 14.00
N ARG A 34 14.81 20.51 14.43
CA ARG A 34 14.20 19.27 13.94
C ARG A 34 13.63 19.47 12.53
N TYR A 35 13.56 18.35 11.79
CA TYR A 35 12.92 18.35 10.48
C TYR A 35 11.41 18.42 10.63
N VAL A 36 10.80 19.33 9.87
CA VAL A 36 9.37 19.55 9.83
C VAL A 36 8.88 19.34 8.40
N LEU A 37 7.82 18.56 8.26
CA LEU A 37 7.06 18.40 7.03
C LEU A 37 5.80 19.28 7.13
N SER A 38 5.66 20.24 6.23
CA SER A 38 4.48 21.09 6.10
C SER A 38 3.84 20.88 4.73
N ILE A 39 2.51 20.84 4.70
CA ILE A 39 1.72 20.57 3.48
C ILE A 39 0.66 21.65 3.35
N VAL A 40 0.56 22.24 2.17
CA VAL A 40 -0.48 23.22 1.84
C VAL A 40 -1.44 22.58 0.85
N PHE A 41 -2.72 22.57 1.19
CA PHE A 41 -3.76 21.99 0.33
C PHE A 41 -5.00 22.87 0.34
N VAL A 42 -5.63 23.03 -0.83
CA VAL A 42 -6.87 23.76 -1.01
C VAL A 42 -7.99 22.75 -1.17
N PHE A 43 -9.04 22.87 -0.35
CA PHE A 43 -10.22 22.02 -0.44
C PHE A 43 -11.22 22.67 -1.39
N ASP A 44 -11.50 22.03 -2.52
CA ASP A 44 -12.40 22.57 -3.55
C ASP A 44 -13.89 22.33 -3.22
N LYS A 45 -14.20 21.27 -2.47
CA LYS A 45 -15.56 20.88 -2.08
C LYS A 45 -15.59 20.31 -0.67
N GLU A 46 -16.55 20.74 0.14
CA GLU A 46 -16.70 20.32 1.54
C GLU A 46 -17.23 18.89 1.71
N GLU A 47 -17.97 18.38 0.72
CA GLU A 47 -18.56 17.02 0.76
C GLU A 47 -17.59 15.91 0.31
N ASP A 48 -16.43 16.27 -0.25
CA ASP A 48 -15.45 15.29 -0.75
C ASP A 48 -14.48 14.89 0.37
N VAL A 49 -14.25 13.57 0.51
CA VAL A 49 -13.26 13.04 1.46
C VAL A 49 -11.90 12.93 0.78
N TYR A 50 -10.93 13.72 1.25
CA TYR A 50 -9.55 13.68 0.77
C TYR A 50 -8.69 12.77 1.63
N HIS A 51 -7.97 11.85 1.00
CA HIS A 51 -7.02 10.98 1.68
C HIS A 51 -5.60 11.35 1.26
N PHE A 52 -4.72 11.56 2.25
CA PHE A 52 -3.31 11.83 2.06
C PHE A 52 -2.50 10.60 2.44
N ALA A 53 -1.56 10.22 1.58
CA ALA A 53 -0.63 9.13 1.86
C ALA A 53 0.78 9.45 1.36
N PHE A 54 1.78 8.81 1.98
CA PHE A 54 3.17 8.93 1.52
C PHE A 54 3.43 8.08 0.27
N SER A 55 2.75 6.95 0.15
CA SER A 55 2.82 6.00 -0.96
C SER A 55 1.45 5.36 -1.20
N TYR A 56 1.29 4.68 -2.34
CA TYR A 56 0.05 3.99 -2.69
C TYR A 56 -0.33 3.01 -1.56
N PRO A 57 -1.45 3.23 -0.86
CA PRO A 57 -1.77 2.39 0.28
C PRO A 57 -2.17 1.00 -0.20
N TYR A 58 -1.65 0.01 0.51
CA TYR A 58 -1.99 -1.38 0.31
C TYR A 58 -2.62 -1.91 1.59
N SER A 59 -3.95 -2.08 1.56
CA SER A 59 -4.69 -2.55 2.72
C SER A 59 -4.50 -4.04 2.94
N TYR A 60 -4.52 -4.45 4.20
CA TYR A 60 -4.44 -5.86 4.58
C TYR A 60 -5.54 -6.70 3.92
N THR A 61 -6.76 -6.17 3.82
CA THR A 61 -7.87 -6.85 3.13
C THR A 61 -7.60 -7.04 1.63
N ARG A 62 -6.94 -6.08 0.97
CA ARG A 62 -6.54 -6.21 -0.44
C ARG A 62 -5.47 -7.30 -0.60
N LEU A 63 -4.54 -7.41 0.34
CA LEU A 63 -3.57 -8.50 0.40
C LEU A 63 -4.27 -9.86 0.53
N GLN A 64 -5.19 -9.98 1.49
CA GLN A 64 -5.91 -11.23 1.74
C GLN A 64 -6.70 -11.69 0.51
N LYS A 65 -7.49 -10.79 -0.08
CA LYS A 65 -8.23 -11.08 -1.33
C LYS A 65 -7.32 -11.47 -2.47
N TYR A 66 -6.16 -10.82 -2.60
CA TYR A 66 -5.18 -11.18 -3.61
C TYR A 66 -4.61 -12.58 -3.39
N MET A 67 -4.28 -12.93 -2.15
CA MET A 67 -3.80 -14.27 -1.80
C MET A 67 -4.88 -15.35 -2.02
N GLU A 68 -6.12 -15.08 -1.63
CA GLU A 68 -7.27 -15.96 -1.92
C GLU A 68 -7.46 -16.15 -3.44
N SER A 69 -7.34 -15.07 -4.21
CA SER A 69 -7.41 -15.15 -5.67
C SER A 69 -6.26 -15.99 -6.25
N LEU A 70 -5.05 -15.91 -5.68
CA LEU A 70 -3.93 -16.75 -6.10
C LEU A 70 -4.14 -18.23 -5.73
N GLU A 71 -4.68 -18.52 -4.55
CA GLU A 71 -5.02 -19.88 -4.13
C GLU A 71 -6.11 -20.49 -5.00
N SER A 72 -7.13 -19.70 -5.37
CA SER A 72 -8.22 -20.15 -6.23
C SER A 72 -7.74 -20.60 -7.63
N LYS A 73 -6.60 -20.08 -8.08
CA LYS A 73 -5.98 -20.45 -9.36
C LYS A 73 -5.19 -21.77 -9.28
N GLN A 74 -5.03 -22.36 -8.09
CA GLN A 74 -4.38 -23.65 -7.84
C GLN A 74 -3.10 -23.87 -8.67
N LEU A 75 -2.22 -22.89 -8.66
CA LEU A 75 -0.97 -22.96 -9.41
C LEU A 75 -0.07 -24.04 -8.79
N PRO A 76 0.48 -24.99 -9.58
CA PRO A 76 1.23 -26.13 -9.05
C PRO A 76 2.54 -25.73 -8.35
N TYR A 77 2.98 -24.48 -8.54
CA TYR A 77 4.19 -23.89 -7.95
C TYR A 77 3.91 -22.97 -6.77
N PHE A 78 2.65 -22.80 -6.35
CA PHE A 78 2.26 -21.89 -5.28
C PHE A 78 1.82 -22.66 -4.03
N LYS A 79 2.56 -22.50 -2.94
CA LYS A 79 2.18 -23.03 -1.62
C LYS A 79 2.17 -21.89 -0.59
N ARG A 80 1.04 -21.70 0.07
CA ARG A 80 0.91 -20.78 1.20
C ARG A 80 1.14 -21.52 2.52
N GLU A 81 1.92 -20.89 3.39
CA GLU A 81 2.18 -21.39 4.74
C GLU A 81 2.09 -20.24 5.75
N LYS A 82 1.50 -20.51 6.93
CA LYS A 82 1.44 -19.56 8.04
C LYS A 82 2.64 -19.81 8.94
N ILE A 83 3.52 -18.81 9.09
CA ILE A 83 4.74 -18.95 9.89
C ILE A 83 4.49 -18.56 11.34
N GLY A 84 3.60 -17.58 11.55
CA GLY A 84 3.39 -17.03 12.88
C GLY A 84 2.19 -16.10 12.96
N GLU A 85 1.96 -15.61 14.16
CA GLU A 85 0.93 -14.64 14.46
C GLU A 85 1.58 -13.33 14.87
N THR A 86 1.12 -12.22 14.29
CA THR A 86 1.51 -10.90 14.79
C THR A 86 0.87 -10.63 16.15
N LEU A 87 1.38 -9.63 16.86
CA LEU A 87 0.88 -9.20 18.17
C LEU A 87 -0.63 -8.89 18.19
N HIS A 88 -1.20 -8.50 17.04
CA HIS A 88 -2.63 -8.22 16.87
C HIS A 88 -3.38 -9.36 16.18
N SER A 89 -2.87 -10.60 16.27
CA SER A 89 -3.43 -11.84 15.70
C SER A 89 -3.75 -11.81 14.20
N LYS A 90 -3.25 -10.81 13.45
CA LYS A 90 -3.26 -10.80 11.99
C LYS A 90 -2.11 -11.68 11.53
N GLY A 91 -2.40 -12.94 11.20
CA GLY A 91 -1.40 -13.94 10.84
C GLY A 91 -0.38 -13.45 9.81
N GLU A 92 0.90 -13.78 10.03
CA GLU A 92 1.97 -13.58 9.06
C GLU A 92 1.93 -14.75 8.07
N PHE A 93 1.73 -14.44 6.79
CA PHE A 93 1.67 -15.42 5.73
C PHE A 93 2.92 -15.31 4.86
N LYS A 94 3.61 -16.42 4.63
CA LYS A 94 4.66 -16.54 3.61
C LYS A 94 4.11 -17.39 2.47
N CYS A 95 4.24 -16.86 1.26
CA CYS A 95 4.06 -17.64 0.05
C CYS A 95 5.42 -18.17 -0.39
N ASN A 96 5.54 -19.49 -0.53
CA ASN A 96 6.67 -20.09 -1.21
C ASN A 96 6.25 -20.28 -2.67
N ILE A 97 6.93 -19.56 -3.58
CA ILE A 97 6.84 -19.80 -5.02
C ILE A 97 7.99 -20.73 -5.33
N THR A 98 7.71 -22.02 -5.46
CA THR A 98 8.74 -22.99 -5.86
C THR A 98 8.84 -22.94 -7.37
N GLU A 99 10.03 -22.79 -7.94
CA GLU A 99 10.19 -22.77 -9.40
C GLU A 99 9.52 -23.97 -10.07
N ALA A 100 8.99 -23.75 -11.29
CA ALA A 100 8.47 -24.77 -12.19
C ALA A 100 9.56 -25.72 -12.73
N ASN A 101 10.58 -26.03 -11.93
CA ASN A 101 11.73 -26.86 -12.29
C ASN A 101 11.53 -28.35 -11.99
N ALA A 102 10.32 -28.78 -11.63
CA ALA A 102 10.02 -30.20 -11.41
C ALA A 102 9.63 -30.98 -12.68
N LEU A 103 9.56 -30.35 -13.87
CA LEU A 103 9.17 -31.01 -15.12
C LEU A 103 10.30 -31.12 -16.17
N TYR A 104 11.53 -30.69 -15.88
CA TYR A 104 12.65 -30.77 -16.84
C TYR A 104 13.74 -31.82 -16.51
N THR A 105 13.53 -32.69 -15.52
CA THR A 105 14.47 -33.78 -15.18
C THR A 105 13.88 -35.17 -15.43
N GLN A 106 13.19 -35.34 -16.56
CA GLN A 106 12.90 -36.66 -17.13
C GLN A 106 12.97 -36.59 -18.66
N ILE A 107 14.16 -36.34 -19.23
CA ILE A 107 14.67 -36.97 -20.47
C ILE A 107 16.19 -37.09 -20.32
#